data_AF-A0A093EQR9-F1
#
_entry.id   AF-A0A093EQR9-F1
#
_cell.length_a   1.000
_cell.length_b   1.000
_cell.length_c   1.000
_cell.angle_alpha   90.00
_cell.angle_beta   90.00
_cell.angle_gamma   90.00
#
_symmetry.space_group_name_H-M   'P 1'
#
loop_
_entity.id
_entity.type
_entity.pdbx_description
1 polymer ?
#
loop_
_entity_poly.entity_id
_entity_poly.type
_entity_poly.pdbx_seq_one_letter_code
_entity_poly.pdbx_strand_id
1 'polypeptide(L)'
;DYQEASNLEQFVTRFLLKETLNQLQSLQSSLECAMETTEEQSRQERQDPTKPEVLSIPWPGKRSARRLQRNNSLSPNSPHFSTASFYKCSLFIFSKGWIEEDSQWMTQLNRLQKLIDRLEKKDLKLKPFEEEVLEENAKSHIMIVQRQMSVIEEEIEEFRFALKQYVESVSAQGGCLHVSIQKLPSDSRFVVYEFWENSNAWNSHLQMNYSKTFQRSNVDFLETPELITTMLVPGKY
;
A
#
# COMPACT_ATOMS: atom_id res chain seq x y z
N ASP A 1 20.76 9.31 26.35
CA ASP A 1 21.46 8.99 25.08
C ASP A 1 20.59 8.98 23.83
N TYR A 2 19.37 8.43 23.81
CA TYR A 2 18.53 8.51 22.59
C TYR A 2 18.11 9.95 22.22
N GLN A 3 17.73 10.77 23.21
CA GLN A 3 17.30 12.15 22.99
C GLN A 3 18.45 13.10 22.63
N GLU A 4 19.69 12.71 22.91
CA GLU A 4 20.90 13.49 22.62
C GLU A 4 21.59 13.05 21.32
N ALA A 5 21.13 11.94 20.72
CA ALA A 5 21.67 11.40 19.47
C ALA A 5 21.27 12.26 18.26
N SER A 6 22.04 12.17 17.18
CA SER A 6 21.74 12.89 15.93
C SER A 6 20.40 12.44 15.34
N ASN A 7 19.76 13.31 14.53
CA ASN A 7 18.48 12.99 13.87
C ASN A 7 18.54 11.70 13.04
N LEU A 8 19.70 11.41 12.43
CA LEU A 8 19.92 10.19 11.66
C LEU A 8 19.95 8.95 12.57
N GLU A 9 20.70 9.00 13.67
CA GLU A 9 20.74 7.89 14.64
C GLU A 9 19.39 7.64 15.29
N GLN A 10 18.65 8.72 15.59
CA GLN A 10 17.29 8.62 16.11
C GLN A 10 16.35 7.97 15.10
N PHE A 11 16.49 8.29 13.81
CA PHE A 11 15.73 7.67 12.72
C PHE A 11 16.10 6.21 12.54
N VAL A 12 17.38 5.87 12.45
CA VAL A 12 17.88 4.50 12.32
C VAL A 12 17.37 3.64 13.47
N THR A 13 17.45 4.15 14.69
CA THR A 13 16.95 3.43 15.87
C THR A 13 15.43 3.23 15.80
N ARG A 14 14.64 4.25 15.42
CA ARG A 14 13.18 4.09 15.23
C ARG A 14 12.85 3.09 14.14
N PHE A 15 13.59 3.15 13.04
CA PHE A 15 13.40 2.27 11.89
C PHE A 15 13.68 0.82 12.29
N LEU A 16 14.83 0.56 12.93
CA LEU A 16 15.21 -0.79 13.38
C LEU A 16 14.25 -1.33 14.44
N LEU A 17 13.84 -0.51 15.42
CA LEU A 17 12.87 -0.93 16.43
C LEU A 17 11.50 -1.24 15.82
N LYS A 18 11.06 -0.45 14.83
CA LYS A 18 9.80 -0.70 14.13
C LYS A 18 9.87 -1.96 13.26
N GLU A 19 10.97 -2.13 12.56
CA GLU A 19 11.20 -3.29 11.69
C GLU A 19 11.27 -4.60 12.50
N THR A 20 12.02 -4.59 13.61
CA THR A 20 12.11 -5.76 14.51
C THR A 20 10.77 -6.09 15.16
N LEU A 21 9.99 -5.08 15.57
CA LEU A 21 8.63 -5.29 16.08
C LEU A 21 7.72 -5.91 15.01
N ASN A 22 7.76 -5.40 13.78
CA ASN A 22 6.97 -5.94 12.67
C ASN A 22 7.36 -7.39 12.36
N GLN A 23 8.66 -7.71 12.38
CA GLN A 23 9.14 -9.08 12.18
C GLN A 23 8.66 -10.03 13.28
N LEU A 24 8.72 -9.61 14.56
CA LEU A 24 8.21 -10.40 15.67
C LEU A 24 6.69 -10.62 15.58
N GLN A 25 5.94 -9.59 15.18
CA GLN A 25 4.49 -9.70 15.02
C GLN A 25 4.09 -10.64 13.88
N SER A 26 4.85 -10.63 12.78
CA SER A 26 4.67 -11.58 11.67
C SER A 26 4.95 -13.03 12.10
N LEU A 27 5.96 -13.24 12.94
CA LEU A 27 6.25 -14.56 13.51
C LEU A 27 5.16 -15.00 14.49
N GLN A 28 4.65 -14.09 15.32
CA GLN A 28 3.57 -14.38 16.25
C GLN A 28 2.30 -14.83 15.51
N SER A 29 1.90 -14.12 14.46
CA SER A 29 0.71 -14.50 13.69
C SER A 29 0.89 -15.85 12.99
N SER A 30 2.09 -16.13 12.46
CA SER A 30 2.42 -17.43 11.89
C SER A 30 2.35 -18.55 12.94
N LEU A 31 2.86 -18.30 14.15
CA LEU A 31 2.80 -19.26 15.27
C LEU A 31 1.36 -19.48 15.75
N GLU A 32 0.54 -18.43 15.84
CA GLU A 32 -0.88 -18.54 16.19
C GLU A 32 -1.63 -19.42 15.18
N CYS A 33 -1.38 -19.24 13.88
CA CYS A 33 -1.94 -20.10 12.83
C CYS A 33 -1.46 -21.56 12.95
N ALA A 34 -0.18 -21.78 13.25
CA ALA A 34 0.37 -23.13 13.47
C ALA A 34 -0.21 -23.79 14.74
N MET A 35 -0.45 -23.00 15.78
CA MET A 35 -1.08 -23.46 17.01
C MET A 35 -2.54 -23.84 16.79
N GLU A 36 -3.30 -23.04 16.04
CA GLU A 36 -4.70 -23.36 15.72
C GLU A 36 -4.82 -24.64 14.87
N THR A 37 -3.92 -24.83 13.90
CA THR A 37 -3.89 -26.07 13.09
C THR A 37 -3.53 -27.31 13.91
N THR A 38 -2.60 -27.20 14.86
CA THR A 38 -2.26 -28.30 15.78
C THR A 38 -3.35 -28.54 16.82
N GLU A 39 -4.06 -27.50 17.29
CA GLU A 39 -5.23 -27.67 18.16
C GLU A 39 -6.34 -28.42 17.40
N GLU A 40 -6.63 -28.04 16.16
CA GLU A 40 -7.65 -28.69 15.32
C GLU A 40 -7.24 -30.13 14.98
N GLN A 41 -5.95 -30.39 14.69
CA GLN A 41 -5.42 -31.75 14.55
C GLN A 41 -5.52 -32.58 15.83
N SER A 42 -5.29 -32.00 17.01
CA SER A 42 -5.43 -32.74 18.29
C SER A 42 -6.88 -33.05 18.64
N ARG A 43 -7.84 -32.22 18.18
CA ARG A 43 -9.28 -32.50 18.25
C ARG A 43 -9.67 -33.62 17.29
N GLN A 44 -9.08 -33.64 16.09
CA GLN A 44 -9.28 -34.68 15.08
C GLN A 44 -8.61 -36.02 15.47
N GLU A 45 -7.42 -36.00 16.07
CA GLU A 45 -6.65 -37.19 16.45
C GLU A 45 -7.22 -37.89 17.68
N ARG A 46 -7.93 -37.16 18.56
CA ARG A 46 -8.82 -37.78 19.56
C ARG A 46 -10.06 -38.46 18.96
N GLN A 47 -10.31 -38.30 17.66
CA GLN A 47 -11.48 -38.85 16.97
C GLN A 47 -11.21 -39.97 15.95
N ASP A 48 -9.99 -40.46 15.71
CA ASP A 48 -9.80 -41.44 14.62
C ASP A 48 -8.84 -42.61 14.98
N PRO A 49 -8.91 -43.82 14.35
CA PRO A 49 -9.65 -44.18 13.13
C PRO A 49 -10.37 -45.57 13.12
N THR A 50 -11.33 -45.79 12.21
CA THR A 50 -11.48 -47.11 11.54
C THR A 50 -11.94 -46.93 10.09
N LYS A 51 -11.11 -47.42 9.15
CA LYS A 51 -11.32 -47.59 7.70
C LYS A 51 -11.95 -48.97 7.41
N PRO A 52 -12.40 -49.33 6.17
CA PRO A 52 -12.60 -48.53 4.94
C PRO A 52 -13.88 -48.90 4.11
N GLU A 53 -14.11 -48.09 3.07
CA GLU A 53 -14.71 -48.43 1.76
C GLU A 53 -16.21 -48.79 1.63
N VAL A 54 -16.76 -48.45 0.45
CA VAL A 54 -18.01 -48.96 -0.19
C VAL A 54 -19.26 -48.04 -0.13
N LEU A 55 -19.47 -47.33 -1.25
CA LEU A 55 -20.71 -47.21 -2.04
C LEU A 55 -22.01 -46.55 -1.46
N SER A 56 -22.36 -45.42 -2.09
CA SER A 56 -23.67 -44.99 -2.65
C SER A 56 -24.96 -44.78 -1.81
N ILE A 57 -25.54 -43.58 -2.03
CA ILE A 57 -27.00 -43.25 -2.18
C ILE A 57 -27.81 -43.14 -0.85
N PRO A 58 -28.93 -42.39 -0.77
CA PRO A 58 -29.22 -40.96 -0.97
C PRO A 58 -29.83 -40.29 0.30
N TRP A 59 -29.89 -38.96 0.34
CA TRP A 59 -30.69 -38.24 1.36
C TRP A 59 -32.19 -38.55 1.21
N PRO A 60 -32.94 -38.57 2.34
CA PRO A 60 -33.99 -37.56 2.44
C PRO A 60 -34.29 -37.07 3.88
N GLY A 61 -34.63 -35.79 4.00
CA GLY A 61 -35.79 -35.41 4.82
C GLY A 61 -35.58 -34.49 6.04
N LYS A 62 -35.88 -33.21 5.81
CA LYS A 62 -36.85 -32.38 6.55
C LYS A 62 -36.58 -31.91 8.01
N ARG A 63 -36.67 -30.57 8.12
CA ARG A 63 -37.18 -29.71 9.25
C ARG A 63 -36.23 -29.54 10.44
N SER A 64 -36.18 -28.44 11.20
CA SER A 64 -36.77 -27.08 11.18
C SER A 64 -36.17 -26.30 12.38
N ALA A 65 -35.83 -25.01 12.17
CA ALA A 65 -35.86 -23.86 13.09
C ALA A 65 -35.53 -23.94 14.62
N ARG A 66 -34.58 -23.08 15.01
CA ARG A 66 -34.57 -22.08 16.13
C ARG A 66 -35.24 -22.41 17.48
N ARG A 67 -34.47 -22.31 18.58
CA ARG A 67 -34.70 -21.52 19.84
C ARG A 67 -33.58 -21.84 20.87
N LEU A 68 -32.83 -20.83 21.34
CA LEU A 68 -32.98 -20.09 22.61
C LEU A 68 -32.70 -20.89 23.91
N GLN A 69 -31.58 -20.54 24.54
CA GLN A 69 -31.40 -20.08 25.93
C GLN A 69 -31.30 -21.07 27.12
N ARG A 70 -30.35 -20.69 28.02
CA ARG A 70 -30.40 -20.74 29.52
C ARG A 70 -29.85 -22.07 30.14
N ASN A 71 -29.09 -22.19 31.25
CA ASN A 71 -28.63 -21.32 32.36
C ASN A 71 -27.52 -22.01 33.21
N ASN A 72 -26.98 -21.25 34.20
CA ASN A 72 -26.54 -21.62 35.58
C ASN A 72 -25.10 -21.12 35.87
N SER A 73 -24.72 -20.50 36.99
CA SER A 73 -25.39 -19.99 38.20
C SER A 73 -24.33 -19.23 39.03
N LEU A 74 -24.72 -18.18 39.76
CA LEU A 74 -23.91 -17.49 40.78
C LEU A 74 -23.95 -18.26 42.12
N SER A 75 -22.83 -18.29 42.88
CA SER A 75 -22.88 -18.05 44.35
C SER A 75 -21.49 -17.84 44.99
N PRO A 76 -21.39 -17.10 46.12
CA PRO A 76 -20.16 -16.57 46.75
C PRO A 76 -19.71 -17.37 48.00
N ASN A 77 -18.47 -17.17 48.47
CA ASN A 77 -18.05 -17.11 49.90
C ASN A 77 -16.52 -16.93 50.04
N SER A 78 -16.07 -16.00 50.89
CA SER A 78 -14.69 -15.88 51.43
C SER A 78 -14.65 -16.48 52.86
N PRO A 79 -13.58 -16.43 53.71
CA PRO A 79 -12.29 -15.73 53.65
C PRO A 79 -11.05 -16.55 54.17
N HIS A 80 -9.89 -15.88 54.19
CA HIS A 80 -8.70 -16.07 55.04
C HIS A 80 -7.45 -16.82 54.51
N PHE A 81 -6.36 -16.06 54.61
CA PHE A 81 -4.99 -16.43 55.01
C PHE A 81 -3.96 -16.87 53.95
N SER A 82 -3.10 -15.89 53.65
CA SER A 82 -1.62 -16.01 53.64
C SER A 82 -0.88 -16.43 52.38
N THR A 83 -0.51 -15.40 51.59
CA THR A 83 0.83 -15.24 50.99
C THR A 83 1.15 -13.75 50.80
N ALA A 84 0.92 -12.97 51.85
CA ALA A 84 1.38 -11.58 51.94
C ALA A 84 2.81 -11.56 52.50
N SER A 85 3.84 -11.77 51.66
CA SER A 85 5.21 -11.42 52.09
C SER A 85 6.23 -11.09 50.98
N PHE A 86 5.84 -10.91 49.71
CA PHE A 86 6.83 -10.53 48.68
C PHE A 86 6.47 -9.31 47.81
N TYR A 87 5.20 -8.89 47.75
CA TYR A 87 4.80 -7.72 46.94
C TYR A 87 4.80 -6.41 47.74
N LYS A 88 5.13 -6.44 49.03
CA LYS A 88 5.02 -5.29 49.94
C LYS A 88 6.34 -4.52 50.15
N CYS A 89 7.44 -4.95 49.55
CA CYS A 89 8.73 -4.25 49.61
C CYS A 89 9.11 -3.44 48.36
N SER A 90 8.28 -3.42 47.30
CA SER A 90 8.53 -2.56 46.13
C SER A 90 7.54 -1.40 45.98
N LEU A 91 6.40 -1.42 46.69
CA LEU A 91 5.38 -0.38 46.58
C LEU A 91 5.57 0.80 47.54
N PHE A 92 6.53 0.74 48.48
CA PHE A 92 6.70 1.77 49.52
C PHE A 92 7.80 2.81 49.22
N ILE A 93 8.57 2.65 48.13
CA ILE A 93 9.66 3.57 47.79
C ILE A 93 9.30 4.59 46.69
N PHE A 94 8.22 4.38 45.91
CA PHE A 94 7.93 5.25 44.75
C PHE A 94 6.75 6.22 44.90
N SER A 95 6.15 6.36 46.10
CA SER A 95 4.89 7.11 46.24
C SER A 95 5.01 8.58 46.69
N LYS A 96 6.19 9.19 46.62
CA LYS A 96 6.34 10.64 46.89
C LYS A 96 7.33 11.28 45.92
N GLY A 97 6.84 11.69 44.74
CA GLY A 97 7.64 12.59 43.89
C GLY A 97 7.25 12.74 42.42
N TRP A 98 6.27 12.01 41.88
CA TRP A 98 6.06 11.91 40.42
C TRP A 98 4.64 12.25 39.92
N ILE A 99 3.90 13.12 40.62
CA ILE A 99 2.50 13.43 40.22
C ILE A 99 2.42 14.48 39.09
N GLU A 100 3.46 15.28 38.86
CA GLU A 100 3.40 16.36 37.85
C GLU A 100 3.69 15.92 36.41
N GLU A 101 4.71 15.09 36.15
CA GLU A 101 5.09 14.71 34.78
C GLU A 101 4.12 13.72 34.13
N ASP A 102 3.51 12.84 34.93
CA ASP A 102 2.51 11.87 34.46
C ASP A 102 1.27 12.58 33.90
N SER A 103 0.95 13.78 34.42
CA SER A 103 -0.17 14.59 33.95
C SER A 103 0.04 15.11 32.53
N GLN A 104 1.29 15.44 32.15
CA GLN A 104 1.61 15.98 30.84
C GLN A 104 1.56 14.90 29.76
N TRP A 105 2.11 13.71 30.05
CA TRP A 105 1.96 12.54 29.17
C TRP A 105 0.47 12.27 29.00
N MET A 106 -0.26 12.08 30.10
CA MET A 106 -1.70 11.78 30.06
C MET A 106 -2.50 12.82 29.30
N THR A 107 -2.11 14.10 29.35
CA THR A 107 -2.73 15.16 28.55
C THR A 107 -2.47 14.95 27.04
N GLN A 108 -1.26 14.54 26.65
CA GLN A 108 -0.97 14.17 25.26
C GLN A 108 -1.71 12.89 24.82
N LEU A 109 -1.84 11.88 25.70
CA LEU A 109 -2.68 10.69 25.43
C LEU A 109 -4.09 11.12 25.06
N ASN A 110 -4.68 11.92 25.94
CA ASN A 110 -6.06 12.35 25.83
C ASN A 110 -6.26 13.27 24.63
N ARG A 111 -5.26 14.09 24.29
CA ARG A 111 -5.27 14.91 23.08
C ARG A 111 -5.26 14.05 21.82
N LEU A 112 -4.40 13.04 21.76
CA LEU A 112 -4.30 12.13 20.62
C LEU A 112 -5.54 11.26 20.50
N GLN A 113 -6.06 10.71 21.60
CA GLN A 113 -7.32 9.97 21.63
C GLN A 113 -8.47 10.83 21.10
N LYS A 114 -8.58 12.09 21.53
CA LYS A 114 -9.58 13.02 20.98
C LYS A 114 -9.39 13.32 19.49
N LEU A 115 -8.16 13.30 18.98
CA LEU A 115 -7.90 13.48 17.55
C LEU A 115 -8.29 12.23 16.76
N ILE A 116 -7.98 11.04 17.28
CA ILE A 116 -8.38 9.75 16.70
C ILE A 116 -9.90 9.64 16.68
N ASP A 117 -10.58 9.87 17.80
CA ASP A 117 -12.05 9.84 17.87
C ASP A 117 -12.70 10.84 16.89
N ARG A 118 -12.05 11.99 16.67
CA ARG A 118 -12.49 12.99 15.69
C ARG A 118 -12.23 12.57 14.25
N LEU A 119 -11.19 11.78 13.99
CA LEU A 119 -10.86 11.25 12.67
C LEU A 119 -11.72 10.02 12.36
N GLU A 120 -11.95 9.12 13.31
CA GLU A 120 -12.84 7.96 13.18
C GLU A 120 -14.30 8.37 12.99
N LYS A 121 -14.75 9.43 13.68
CA LYS A 121 -16.10 10.01 13.44
C LYS A 121 -16.19 10.81 12.15
N LYS A 122 -15.06 11.27 11.61
CA LYS A 122 -14.99 11.81 10.26
C LYS A 122 -14.85 10.61 9.32
N ASP A 123 -15.99 10.00 9.02
CA ASP A 123 -16.16 9.27 7.77
C ASP A 123 -15.71 10.22 6.64
N LEU A 124 -14.44 10.13 6.23
CA LEU A 124 -13.94 10.75 5.02
C LEU A 124 -14.56 9.93 3.89
N LYS A 125 -15.84 10.18 3.64
CA LYS A 125 -16.50 9.79 2.41
C LYS A 125 -15.81 10.62 1.33
N LEU A 126 -14.66 10.12 0.89
CA LEU A 126 -14.08 10.44 -0.40
C LEU A 126 -15.09 9.92 -1.43
N LYS A 127 -16.19 10.65 -1.58
CA LYS A 127 -16.92 10.59 -2.83
C LYS A 127 -15.92 11.08 -3.87
N PRO A 128 -15.75 10.37 -5.01
CA PRO A 128 -15.19 11.02 -6.18
C PRO A 128 -15.87 12.38 -6.28
N PHE A 129 -15.09 13.45 -6.25
CA PHE A 129 -15.64 14.76 -6.54
C PHE A 129 -16.23 14.62 -7.93
N GLU A 130 -17.55 14.68 -8.05
CA GLU A 130 -18.21 14.82 -9.34
C GLU A 130 -17.72 16.15 -9.87
N GLU A 131 -16.76 16.06 -10.78
CA GLU A 131 -16.30 17.18 -11.56
C GLU A 131 -17.54 17.78 -12.21
N GLU A 132 -17.96 18.95 -11.73
CA GLU A 132 -18.96 19.74 -12.43
C GLU A 132 -18.43 19.93 -13.84
N VAL A 133 -19.07 19.25 -14.80
CA VAL A 133 -18.87 19.40 -16.23
C VAL A 133 -19.34 20.80 -16.60
N LEU A 134 -18.53 21.79 -16.24
CA LEU A 134 -18.62 23.12 -16.81
C LEU A 134 -17.99 23.00 -18.19
N GLU A 135 -18.87 22.92 -19.18
CA GLU A 135 -18.54 23.04 -20.59
C GLU A 135 -17.56 24.19 -20.83
N GLU A 136 -16.48 23.85 -21.54
CA GLU A 136 -15.79 24.70 -22.50
C GLU A 136 -15.54 26.16 -22.07
N ASN A 137 -14.57 26.37 -21.18
CA ASN A 137 -13.69 27.55 -21.28
C ASN A 137 -12.34 27.25 -20.60
N ALA A 138 -11.41 26.76 -21.42
CA ALA A 138 -9.96 27.01 -21.33
C ALA A 138 -9.33 27.07 -19.92
N LYS A 139 -9.47 26.00 -19.12
CA LYS A 139 -8.42 25.75 -18.14
C LYS A 139 -7.18 25.35 -18.96
N SER A 140 -6.09 26.11 -18.83
CA SER A 140 -4.81 25.71 -19.41
C SER A 140 -4.34 24.45 -18.68
N HIS A 141 -3.94 23.42 -19.41
CA HIS A 141 -3.37 22.21 -18.82
C HIS A 141 -2.24 21.73 -19.72
N ILE A 142 -1.13 21.34 -19.13
CA ILE A 142 -0.07 20.64 -19.87
C ILE A 142 -0.41 19.15 -19.84
N MET A 143 -0.25 18.48 -20.97
CA MET A 143 -0.35 17.03 -21.03
C MET A 143 1.03 16.42 -21.03
N ILE A 144 1.28 15.51 -20.10
CA ILE A 144 2.50 14.72 -20.02
C ILE A 144 2.22 13.36 -20.62
N VAL A 145 3.08 12.93 -21.54
CA VAL A 145 3.05 11.62 -22.16
C VAL A 145 4.34 10.91 -21.81
N GLN A 146 4.22 9.78 -21.13
CA GLN A 146 5.32 8.90 -20.81
C GLN A 146 5.25 7.68 -21.72
N ARG A 147 6.30 7.46 -22.51
CA ARG A 147 6.44 6.30 -23.39
C ARG A 147 7.56 5.43 -22.87
N GLN A 148 7.26 4.20 -22.49
CA GLN A 148 8.22 3.22 -22.06
C GLN A 148 8.43 2.18 -23.15
N MET A 149 9.70 1.93 -23.48
CA MET A 149 10.15 1.10 -24.60
C MET A 149 11.24 0.15 -24.11
N SER A 150 11.02 -1.16 -24.24
CA SER A 150 12.03 -2.19 -23.98
C SER A 150 12.65 -2.59 -25.32
N VAL A 151 13.91 -2.23 -25.55
CA VAL A 151 14.58 -2.34 -26.85
C VAL A 151 15.43 -3.60 -26.89
N ILE A 152 15.42 -4.28 -28.03
CA ILE A 152 16.25 -5.46 -28.30
C ILE A 152 17.73 -5.05 -28.22
N GLU A 153 18.55 -5.80 -27.48
CA GLU A 153 19.95 -5.42 -27.19
C GLU A 153 20.79 -5.21 -28.46
N GLU A 154 20.55 -6.03 -29.50
CA GLU A 154 21.25 -5.93 -30.78
C GLU A 154 20.88 -4.68 -31.58
N GLU A 155 19.70 -4.11 -31.36
CA GLU A 155 19.15 -3.01 -32.17
C GLU A 155 19.19 -1.64 -31.46
N ILE A 156 19.79 -1.56 -30.27
CA ILE A 156 19.83 -0.33 -29.46
C ILE A 156 20.38 0.86 -30.24
N GLU A 157 21.42 0.67 -31.06
CA GLU A 157 22.10 1.80 -31.70
C GLU A 157 21.29 2.36 -32.88
N GLU A 158 20.59 1.49 -33.61
CA GLU A 158 19.65 1.86 -34.66
C GLU A 158 18.41 2.53 -34.05
N PHE A 159 17.88 1.96 -32.97
CA PHE A 159 16.79 2.56 -32.21
C PHE A 159 17.15 3.95 -31.69
N ARG A 160 18.35 4.14 -31.12
CA ARG A 160 18.81 5.44 -30.63
C ARG A 160 18.92 6.46 -31.75
N PHE A 161 19.30 6.04 -32.95
CA PHE A 161 19.31 6.90 -34.12
C PHE A 161 17.89 7.30 -34.52
N ALA A 162 16.96 6.34 -34.64
CA ALA A 162 15.56 6.59 -34.93
C ALA A 162 14.90 7.51 -33.88
N LEU A 163 15.19 7.28 -32.59
CA LEU A 163 14.70 8.08 -31.49
C LEU A 163 15.22 9.52 -31.55
N LYS A 164 16.50 9.73 -31.90
CA LYS A 164 17.04 11.08 -32.12
C LYS A 164 16.33 11.80 -33.26
N GLN A 165 16.15 11.14 -34.40
CA GLN A 165 15.43 11.72 -35.54
C GLN A 165 13.98 12.06 -35.19
N TYR A 166 13.33 11.21 -34.39
CA TYR A 166 12.00 11.47 -33.88
C TYR A 166 11.97 12.72 -32.99
N VAL A 167 12.90 12.85 -32.02
CA VAL A 167 12.98 13.99 -31.10
C VAL A 167 13.28 15.29 -31.85
N GLU A 168 14.19 15.25 -32.83
CA GLU A 168 14.47 16.39 -33.72
C GLU A 168 13.19 16.82 -34.46
N SER A 169 12.44 15.86 -35.00
CA SER A 169 11.16 16.13 -35.69
C SER A 169 10.09 16.70 -34.75
N VAL A 170 9.99 16.18 -33.52
CA VAL A 170 9.07 16.69 -32.49
C VAL A 170 9.43 18.13 -32.13
N SER A 171 10.72 18.42 -31.94
CA SER A 171 11.20 19.76 -31.57
C SER A 171 11.02 20.80 -32.68
N ALA A 172 11.00 20.37 -33.94
CA ALA A 172 10.74 21.25 -35.09
C ALA A 172 9.24 21.58 -35.24
N GLN A 173 8.36 20.76 -34.66
CA GLN A 173 6.91 20.94 -34.73
C GLN A 173 6.41 21.78 -33.53
N GLY A 174 5.40 22.62 -33.76
CA GLY A 174 4.74 23.37 -32.69
C GLY A 174 3.91 22.49 -31.74
N GLY A 175 3.79 22.90 -30.47
CA GLY A 175 2.92 22.30 -29.47
C GLY A 175 3.60 21.35 -28.47
N CYS A 176 4.82 20.88 -28.75
CA CYS A 176 5.65 20.17 -27.79
C CYS A 176 6.53 21.17 -27.03
N LEU A 177 6.38 21.22 -25.71
CA LEU A 177 7.10 22.11 -24.81
C LEU A 177 8.49 21.56 -24.47
N HIS A 178 8.59 20.25 -24.25
CA HIS A 178 9.82 19.60 -23.83
C HIS A 178 9.79 18.10 -24.10
N VAL A 179 10.95 17.52 -24.40
CA VAL A 179 11.15 16.08 -24.47
C VAL A 179 12.36 15.71 -23.62
N SER A 180 12.18 14.76 -22.71
CA SER A 180 13.24 14.21 -21.88
C SER A 180 13.33 12.70 -22.08
N ILE A 181 14.55 12.17 -22.15
CA ILE A 181 14.80 10.75 -22.42
C ILE A 181 15.65 10.20 -21.29
N GLN A 182 15.20 9.09 -20.72
CA GLN A 182 15.89 8.37 -19.66
C GLN A 182 16.16 6.94 -20.12
N LYS A 183 17.44 6.53 -20.14
CA LYS A 183 17.83 5.13 -20.30
C LYS A 183 17.97 4.50 -18.91
N LEU A 184 17.27 3.39 -18.66
CA LEU A 184 17.46 2.59 -17.45
C LEU A 184 18.71 1.71 -17.61
N PRO A 185 19.61 1.66 -16.62
CA PRO A 185 20.90 0.96 -16.74
C PRO A 185 20.78 -0.57 -16.75
N SER A 186 19.65 -1.13 -16.33
CA SER A 186 19.53 -2.57 -16.07
C SER A 186 18.99 -3.39 -17.25
N ASP A 187 18.21 -2.83 -18.18
CA ASP A 187 17.44 -3.66 -19.13
C ASP A 187 17.16 -3.01 -20.51
N SER A 188 18.08 -2.25 -21.09
CA SER A 188 17.89 -1.63 -22.42
C SER A 188 16.52 -0.94 -22.61
N ARG A 189 16.01 -0.42 -21.49
CA ARG A 189 14.71 0.23 -21.36
C ARG A 189 14.91 1.73 -21.49
N PHE A 190 14.09 2.33 -22.34
CA PHE A 190 14.03 3.77 -22.54
C PHE A 190 12.68 4.29 -22.07
N VAL A 191 12.71 5.41 -21.36
CA VAL A 191 11.52 6.15 -20.96
C VAL A 191 11.62 7.54 -21.59
N VAL A 192 10.67 7.88 -22.43
CA VAL A 192 10.55 9.19 -23.06
C VAL A 192 9.40 9.95 -22.40
N TYR A 193 9.69 11.12 -21.88
CA TYR A 193 8.71 12.06 -21.34
C TYR A 193 8.53 13.20 -22.33
N GLU A 194 7.32 13.36 -22.84
CA GLU A 194 6.94 14.43 -23.75
C GLU A 194 5.92 15.34 -23.06
N PHE A 195 6.16 16.64 -23.12
CA PHE A 195 5.31 17.66 -22.53
C PHE A 195 4.61 18.41 -23.65
N TRP A 196 3.29 18.34 -23.69
CA TRP A 196 2.45 18.91 -24.74
C TRP A 196 1.58 20.03 -24.18
N GLU A 197 1.40 21.10 -24.95
CA GLU A 197 0.58 22.25 -24.57
C GLU A 197 -0.88 21.91 -24.26
N ASN A 198 -1.42 20.90 -24.94
CA ASN A 198 -2.78 20.39 -24.75
C ASN A 198 -2.94 19.04 -25.44
N SER A 199 -4.07 18.36 -25.20
CA SER A 199 -4.39 17.07 -25.82
C SER A 199 -4.50 17.15 -27.35
N ASN A 200 -4.93 18.29 -27.91
CA ASN A 200 -5.08 18.47 -29.35
C ASN A 200 -3.72 18.51 -30.07
N ALA A 201 -2.72 19.13 -29.47
CA ALA A 201 -1.35 19.20 -29.99
C ALA A 201 -0.75 17.80 -30.10
N TRP A 202 -0.88 16.98 -29.06
CA TRP A 202 -0.44 15.58 -29.09
C TRP A 202 -1.23 14.73 -30.08
N ASN A 203 -2.56 14.84 -30.10
CA ASN A 203 -3.40 14.12 -31.06
C ASN A 203 -3.01 14.45 -32.51
N SER A 204 -2.73 15.73 -32.79
CA SER A 204 -2.24 16.19 -34.08
C SER A 204 -0.86 15.62 -34.39
N HIS A 205 0.04 15.62 -33.40
CA HIS A 205 1.37 15.01 -33.51
C HIS A 205 1.29 13.52 -33.88
N LEU A 206 0.40 12.73 -33.26
CA LEU A 206 0.22 11.30 -33.58
C LEU A 206 -0.21 11.07 -35.04
N GLN A 207 -0.84 12.07 -35.67
CA GLN A 207 -1.22 11.98 -37.08
C GLN A 207 -0.08 12.30 -38.05
N MET A 208 1.01 12.90 -37.57
CA MET A 208 2.14 13.31 -38.40
C MET A 208 2.91 12.10 -38.94
N ASN A 209 3.47 12.26 -40.14
CA ASN A 209 4.20 11.18 -40.82
C ASN A 209 5.40 10.71 -40.00
N TYR A 210 6.18 11.63 -39.42
CA TYR A 210 7.36 11.27 -38.61
C TYR A 210 6.98 10.46 -37.36
N SER A 211 5.85 10.79 -36.72
CA SER A 211 5.37 10.06 -35.54
C SER A 211 4.93 8.65 -35.92
N LYS A 212 4.16 8.50 -37.01
CA LYS A 212 3.76 7.19 -37.56
C LYS A 212 4.94 6.35 -38.03
N THR A 213 5.94 6.96 -38.66
CA THR A 213 7.15 6.26 -39.09
C THR A 213 7.91 5.72 -37.89
N PHE A 214 8.08 6.52 -36.83
CA PHE A 214 8.72 6.09 -35.59
C PHE A 214 7.93 4.96 -34.89
N GLN A 215 6.60 5.08 -34.82
CA GLN A 215 5.74 4.00 -34.28
C GLN A 215 5.85 2.69 -35.07
N ARG A 216 6.03 2.76 -36.40
CA ARG A 216 6.23 1.57 -37.23
C ARG A 216 7.61 0.96 -37.00
N SER A 217 8.66 1.78 -36.93
CA SER A 217 10.02 1.28 -36.66
C SER A 217 10.14 0.65 -35.28
N ASN A 218 9.32 1.05 -34.30
CA ASN A 218 9.27 0.40 -32.99
C ASN A 218 8.87 -1.08 -33.06
N VAL A 219 8.22 -1.54 -34.14
CA VAL A 219 7.91 -2.98 -34.31
C VAL A 219 9.19 -3.80 -34.50
N ASP A 220 10.19 -3.22 -35.16
CA ASP A 220 11.46 -3.88 -35.41
C ASP A 220 12.33 -3.83 -34.14
N PHE A 221 12.37 -2.68 -33.46
CA PHE A 221 13.29 -2.43 -32.34
C PHE A 221 12.88 -2.96 -30.96
N LEU A 222 11.59 -3.19 -30.69
CA LEU A 222 11.11 -3.44 -29.33
C LEU A 222 10.87 -4.92 -29.02
N GLU A 223 11.36 -5.38 -27.87
CA GLU A 223 11.08 -6.74 -27.36
C GLU A 223 9.63 -6.92 -26.94
N THR A 224 9.02 -5.84 -26.43
CA THR A 224 7.63 -5.80 -25.97
C THR A 224 6.96 -4.54 -26.50
N PRO A 225 5.63 -4.56 -26.75
CA PRO A 225 4.92 -3.37 -27.21
C PRO A 225 5.16 -2.16 -26.30
N GLU A 226 5.25 -0.97 -26.91
CA GLU A 226 5.43 0.26 -26.14
C GLU A 226 4.27 0.49 -25.15
N LEU A 227 4.60 0.96 -23.96
CA LEU A 227 3.63 1.35 -22.95
C LEU A 227 3.53 2.86 -22.91
N ILE A 228 2.32 3.39 -23.11
CA ILE A 228 2.05 4.83 -23.10
C ILE A 228 1.16 5.16 -21.91
N THR A 229 1.63 6.07 -21.06
CA THR A 229 0.86 6.62 -19.93
C THR A 229 0.72 8.11 -20.13
N THR A 230 -0.48 8.65 -19.94
CA THR A 230 -0.75 10.09 -20.06
C THR A 230 -1.22 10.65 -18.73
N MET A 231 -0.87 11.91 -18.47
CA MET A 231 -1.29 12.65 -17.27
C MET A 231 -1.56 14.10 -17.63
N LEU A 232 -2.71 14.63 -17.18
CA LEU A 232 -3.04 16.04 -17.31
C LEU A 232 -2.57 16.79 -16.07
N VAL A 233 -1.77 17.85 -16.27
CA VAL A 233 -1.30 18.71 -15.20
C VAL A 233 -2.05 20.03 -15.27
N PRO A 234 -2.97 20.29 -14.33
CA PRO A 234 -3.66 21.56 -14.27
C PRO A 234 -2.72 22.66 -13.78
N GLY A 235 -2.72 23.80 -14.46
CA GLY A 235 -1.93 24.94 -14.05
C GLY A 235 -2.30 26.20 -14.81
N LYS A 236 -2.06 27.36 -14.20
CA LYS A 236 -2.12 28.63 -14.92
C LYS A 236 -0.75 28.85 -15.53
N TYR A 237 -0.62 28.48 -16.79
CA TYR A 237 0.61 28.61 -17.58
C TYR A 237 0.51 29.84 -18.48
#